data_AF-A0A8T4Z623-F1
#
_entry.id   AF-A0A8T4Z623-F1
#
_cell.length_a   1.000
_cell.length_b   1.000
_cell.length_c   1.000
_cell.angle_alpha   90.00
_cell.angle_beta   90.00
_cell.angle_gamma   90.00
#
_symmetry.space_group_name_H-M   'P 1'
#
loop_
_entity.id
_entity.type
_entity.pdbx_description
1 polymer ?
#
loop_
_entity_poly.entity_id
_entity_poly.type
_entity_poly.pdbx_seq_one_letter_code
_entity_poly.pdbx_strand_id
1 'polypeptide(L)'
;MTEREIKGGIKELSPIDVYMLLPRTNCKECGEENCMAFAVKLVSREVPLEKCPPILKKEKAEAYKKLQELLAPPVREVVIGLGKRSLRIGGKLVMHRHEFTYHNPPPIAIDVTDEMPLHPNPERKDEREGIIDRIRKFEGFSYDYIGKRLNLDAIALRSTSGNPETFKSVVRAVTEFTDVPLILCSLDPAIMDAGLSVAGDRRPLIYAATKENWKEMAELALKYSCPLSILAPNDLSLLRSLARTLIDYGLNDLVLDPGTFPEEGIAATINNFTMIRRCVFK
;
A
#
# COMPACT_ATOMS: atom_id res chain seq x y z
N MET A 1 -10.01 -30.80 7.89
CA MET A 1 -8.89 -30.27 8.69
C MET A 1 -9.49 -29.35 9.73
N THR A 2 -9.41 -29.72 11.00
CA THR A 2 -10.04 -29.01 12.10
C THR A 2 -9.26 -27.74 12.42
N GLU A 3 -9.94 -26.68 12.87
CA GLU A 3 -9.37 -25.37 13.21
C GLU A 3 -8.21 -25.42 14.24
N ARG A 4 -7.98 -26.58 14.88
CA ARG A 4 -6.94 -26.80 15.88
C ARG A 4 -5.53 -27.00 15.33
N GLU A 5 -5.37 -27.18 14.02
CA GLU A 5 -4.05 -27.41 13.39
C GLU A 5 -3.44 -26.13 12.78
N ILE A 6 -4.14 -24.99 12.84
CA ILE A 6 -3.55 -23.68 12.52
C ILE A 6 -2.83 -23.14 13.76
N LYS A 7 -1.81 -23.86 14.25
CA LYS A 7 -0.83 -23.33 15.22
C LYS A 7 0.45 -22.89 14.51
N GLY A 8 0.28 -22.16 13.40
CA GLY A 8 1.35 -21.46 12.67
C GLY A 8 1.15 -19.94 12.63
N GLY A 9 0.11 -19.43 13.28
CA GLY A 9 -0.15 -17.99 13.35
C GLY A 9 0.73 -17.35 14.41
N ILE A 10 1.84 -16.76 13.96
CA ILE A 10 2.72 -15.85 14.72
C ILE A 10 3.33 -16.50 15.95
N LYS A 11 4.63 -16.75 15.88
CA LYS A 11 5.48 -16.70 17.06
C LYS A 11 5.22 -15.31 17.67
N GLU A 12 4.33 -15.19 18.67
CA GLU A 12 4.10 -13.95 19.41
C GLU A 12 5.48 -13.39 19.69
N LEU A 13 5.80 -12.25 19.07
CA LEU A 13 7.14 -11.71 19.15
C LEU A 13 7.40 -11.46 20.64
N SER A 14 8.18 -12.34 21.27
CA SER A 14 8.28 -12.29 22.72
C SER A 14 9.04 -11.02 23.08
N PRO A 15 8.53 -10.20 24.03
CA PRO A 15 9.31 -9.08 24.55
C PRO A 15 10.70 -9.51 25.02
N ILE A 16 10.86 -10.77 25.44
CA ILE A 16 12.14 -11.37 25.83
C ILE A 16 13.06 -11.51 24.60
N ASP A 17 12.57 -12.01 23.47
CA ASP A 17 13.37 -12.18 22.25
C ASP A 17 13.87 -10.82 21.74
N VAL A 18 13.02 -9.80 21.79
CA VAL A 18 13.39 -8.41 21.48
C VAL A 18 14.41 -7.88 22.47
N TYR A 19 14.17 -8.06 23.78
CA TYR A 19 15.05 -7.60 24.85
C TYR A 19 16.47 -8.19 24.74
N MET A 20 16.60 -9.45 24.32
CA MET A 20 17.89 -10.12 24.14
C MET A 20 18.75 -9.49 23.04
N LEU A 21 18.12 -8.88 22.04
CA LEU A 21 18.80 -8.17 20.95
C LEU A 21 19.03 -6.68 21.25
N LEU A 22 18.35 -6.11 22.27
CA LEU A 22 18.58 -4.73 22.69
C LEU A 22 19.96 -4.56 23.36
N PRO A 23 20.46 -3.31 23.46
CA PRO A 23 21.75 -3.04 24.10
C PRO A 23 21.78 -3.32 25.61
N ARG A 24 20.61 -3.45 26.25
CA ARG A 24 20.44 -3.77 27.69
C ARG A 24 21.18 -2.83 28.64
N THR A 25 21.35 -1.56 28.24
CA THR A 25 22.04 -0.53 29.03
C THR A 25 21.15 0.09 30.11
N ASN A 26 19.82 -0.02 29.99
CA ASN A 26 18.83 0.63 30.87
C ASN A 26 19.07 2.14 31.06
N CYS A 27 19.60 2.80 30.02
CA CYS A 27 20.01 4.21 30.04
C CYS A 27 18.85 5.23 30.12
N LYS A 28 17.61 4.82 29.85
CA LYS A 28 16.40 5.67 29.80
C LYS A 28 16.41 6.77 28.73
N GLU A 29 17.39 6.78 27.81
CA GLU A 29 17.48 7.74 26.71
C GLU A 29 16.28 7.67 25.74
N CYS A 30 15.60 6.52 25.69
CA CYS A 30 14.38 6.32 24.90
C CYS A 30 13.09 6.82 25.58
N GLY A 31 13.18 7.34 26.81
CA GLY A 31 12.02 7.77 27.61
C GLY A 31 11.31 6.65 28.38
N GLU A 32 11.79 5.40 28.28
CA GLU A 32 11.24 4.24 28.99
C GLU A 32 12.04 3.91 30.25
N GLU A 33 11.38 3.35 31.27
CA GLU A 33 11.99 3.08 32.59
C GLU A 33 13.19 2.12 32.53
N ASN A 34 13.14 1.16 31.62
CA ASN A 34 14.21 0.19 31.39
C ASN A 34 14.09 -0.42 29.98
N CYS A 35 15.09 -1.19 29.54
CA CYS A 35 15.09 -1.79 28.21
C CYS A 35 13.99 -2.84 28.02
N MET A 36 13.50 -3.49 29.09
CA MET A 36 12.39 -4.44 29.00
C MET A 36 11.05 -3.70 28.72
N ALA A 37 10.81 -2.58 29.39
CA ALA A 37 9.66 -1.72 29.12
C ALA A 37 9.66 -1.22 27.67
N PHE A 38 10.84 -0.82 27.16
CA PHE A 38 11.01 -0.48 25.75
C PHE A 38 10.72 -1.67 24.83
N ALA A 39 11.20 -2.87 25.16
CA ALA A 39 10.95 -4.09 24.37
C ALA A 39 9.44 -4.42 24.29
N VAL A 40 8.71 -4.34 25.41
CA VAL A 40 7.25 -4.55 25.44
C VAL A 40 6.54 -3.55 24.53
N LYS A 41 6.85 -2.26 24.65
CA LYS A 41 6.26 -1.21 23.81
C LYS A 41 6.64 -1.32 22.34
N LEU A 42 7.82 -1.87 22.04
CA LEU A 42 8.28 -2.11 20.69
C LEU A 42 7.51 -3.26 20.03
N VAL A 43 7.27 -4.34 20.78
CA VAL A 43 6.40 -5.46 20.36
C VAL A 43 4.97 -4.99 20.13
N SER A 44 4.42 -4.15 21.03
CA SER A 44 3.07 -3.58 20.90
C SER A 44 2.96 -2.46 19.85
N ARG A 45 4.08 -2.05 19.23
CA ARG A 45 4.17 -0.97 18.22
C ARG A 45 3.78 0.42 18.73
N GLU A 46 3.86 0.63 20.03
CA GLU A 46 3.66 1.95 20.65
C GLU A 46 4.87 2.87 20.43
N VAL A 47 6.06 2.29 20.27
CA VAL A 47 7.30 3.03 20.02
C VAL A 47 8.06 2.42 18.83
N PRO A 48 8.69 3.25 17.97
CA PRO A 48 9.56 2.77 16.90
C PRO A 48 10.95 2.40 17.44
N LEU A 49 11.67 1.51 16.74
CA LEU A 49 13.01 1.04 17.14
C LEU A 49 14.03 2.20 17.18
N GLU A 50 13.84 3.20 16.32
CA GLU A 50 14.67 4.39 16.18
C GLU A 50 14.69 5.26 17.45
N LYS A 51 13.71 5.09 18.36
CA LYS A 51 13.71 5.77 19.66
C LYS A 51 14.77 5.27 20.63
N CYS A 52 15.57 4.26 20.29
CA CYS A 52 16.69 3.79 21.11
C CYS A 52 18.03 4.28 20.54
N PRO A 53 18.57 5.45 20.95
CA PRO A 53 19.88 5.91 20.45
C PRO A 53 21.02 4.88 20.57
N PRO A 54 21.10 4.05 21.63
CA PRO A 54 22.15 3.04 21.75
C PRO A 54 22.11 1.92 20.71
N ILE A 55 20.95 1.57 20.13
CA ILE A 55 20.88 0.52 19.08
C ILE A 55 21.35 1.06 17.71
N LEU A 56 21.29 2.38 17.51
CA LEU A 56 21.69 3.04 16.26
C LEU A 56 23.21 3.19 16.11
N LYS A 57 23.97 2.89 17.16
CA LYS A 57 25.43 2.96 17.12
C LYS A 57 26.01 1.86 16.20
N LYS A 58 27.13 2.16 15.53
CA LYS A 58 27.75 1.26 14.54
C LYS A 58 28.09 -0.11 15.11
N GLU A 59 28.43 -0.19 16.40
CA GLU A 59 28.76 -1.44 17.10
C GLU A 59 27.56 -2.38 17.27
N LYS A 60 26.33 -1.86 17.09
CA LYS A 60 25.08 -2.61 17.21
C LYS A 60 24.34 -2.76 15.88
N ALA A 61 24.97 -2.43 14.75
CA ALA A 61 24.36 -2.50 13.43
C ALA A 61 23.77 -3.89 13.10
N GLU A 62 24.44 -4.98 13.49
CA GLU A 62 23.93 -6.34 13.27
C GLU A 62 22.67 -6.63 14.11
N ALA A 63 22.67 -6.23 15.38
CA ALA A 63 21.52 -6.39 16.27
C ALA A 63 20.34 -5.52 15.83
N TYR A 64 20.62 -4.30 15.35
CA TYR A 64 19.63 -3.41 14.76
C TYR A 64 18.95 -4.07 13.54
N LYS A 65 19.75 -4.62 12.61
CA LYS A 65 19.21 -5.30 11.43
C LYS A 65 18.36 -6.52 11.79
N LYS A 66 18.82 -7.36 12.73
CA LYS A 66 18.03 -8.52 13.22
C LYS A 66 16.72 -8.09 13.87
N LEU A 67 16.74 -7.00 14.66
CA LEU A 67 15.52 -6.44 15.24
C LEU A 67 14.58 -5.89 14.18
N GLN A 68 15.08 -5.22 13.15
CA GLN A 68 14.26 -4.75 12.03
C GLN A 68 13.59 -5.91 11.29
N GLU A 69 14.31 -7.00 11.02
CA GLU A 69 13.77 -8.20 10.39
C GLU A 69 12.73 -8.88 11.28
N LEU A 70 13.02 -9.03 12.58
CA LEU A 70 12.10 -9.63 13.56
C LEU A 70 10.83 -8.79 13.74
N LEU A 71 10.96 -7.46 13.70
CA LEU A 71 9.87 -6.50 13.77
C LEU A 71 9.28 -6.19 12.39
N ALA A 72 9.68 -6.83 11.31
CA ALA A 72 9.02 -6.61 10.03
C ALA A 72 7.61 -7.21 10.08
N PRO A 73 6.55 -6.47 9.67
CA PRO A 73 5.23 -7.07 9.59
C PRO A 73 5.23 -8.19 8.53
N PRO A 74 4.53 -9.31 8.76
CA PRO A 74 4.45 -10.41 7.79
C PRO A 74 3.94 -9.94 6.42
N VAL A 75 2.95 -9.04 6.41
CA VAL A 75 2.58 -8.30 5.20
C VAL A 75 3.36 -7.00 5.18
N ARG A 76 4.26 -6.86 4.20
CA ARG A 76 5.02 -5.64 3.95
C ARG A 76 4.08 -4.42 3.85
N GLU A 77 4.54 -3.30 4.39
CA GLU A 77 3.87 -2.01 4.22
C GLU A 77 4.32 -1.37 2.91
N VAL A 78 3.36 -0.88 2.12
CA VAL A 78 3.61 -0.11 0.90
C VAL A 78 3.06 1.29 1.12
N VAL A 79 3.91 2.28 0.92
CA VAL A 79 3.53 3.70 0.92
C VAL A 79 3.10 4.07 -0.50
N ILE A 80 2.10 4.95 -0.66
CA ILE A 80 1.67 5.53 -1.93
C ILE A 80 1.54 7.04 -1.71
N GLY A 81 2.05 7.86 -2.63
CA GLY A 81 2.15 9.29 -2.39
C GLY A 81 3.36 9.69 -1.55
N LEU A 82 3.52 11.00 -1.33
CA LEU A 82 4.57 11.58 -0.49
C LEU A 82 4.00 12.52 0.58
N GLY A 83 4.79 12.80 1.61
CA GLY A 83 4.48 13.78 2.64
C GLY A 83 3.34 13.37 3.56
N LYS A 84 2.65 14.37 4.13
CA LYS A 84 1.61 14.18 5.17
C LYS A 84 0.35 13.47 4.67
N ARG A 85 0.06 13.56 3.37
CA ARG A 85 -1.07 12.88 2.73
C ARG A 85 -0.71 11.50 2.18
N SER A 86 0.51 11.01 2.40
CA SER A 86 0.89 9.66 1.97
C SER A 86 -0.04 8.60 2.57
N LEU A 87 -0.41 7.65 1.72
CA LEU A 87 -1.26 6.53 2.03
C LEU A 87 -0.39 5.31 2.34
N ARG A 88 -0.72 4.58 3.41
CA ARG A 88 -0.05 3.31 3.77
C ARG A 88 -1.01 2.15 3.66
N ILE A 89 -0.65 1.15 2.87
CA ILE A 89 -1.37 -0.11 2.72
C ILE A 89 -0.51 -1.28 3.18
N GLY A 90 -1.13 -2.42 3.48
CA GLY A 90 -0.42 -3.57 4.05
C GLY A 90 -0.01 -3.31 5.51
N GLY A 91 1.19 -3.75 5.90
CA GLY A 91 1.70 -3.57 7.27
C GLY A 91 0.92 -4.36 8.32
N LYS A 92 0.36 -5.51 7.95
CA LYS A 92 -0.59 -6.22 8.80
C LYS A 92 0.08 -7.38 9.54
N LEU A 93 -0.29 -7.54 10.81
CA LEU A 93 0.35 -8.47 11.74
C LEU A 93 -0.41 -9.77 11.96
N VAL A 94 -1.74 -9.77 11.89
CA VAL A 94 -2.60 -10.90 12.30
C VAL A 94 -3.64 -11.27 11.25
N MET A 95 -4.07 -12.55 11.25
CA MET A 95 -5.17 -13.00 10.41
C MET A 95 -6.51 -12.53 10.96
N HIS A 96 -6.66 -12.51 12.29
CA HIS A 96 -7.92 -12.16 12.93
C HIS A 96 -7.77 -10.96 13.88
N ARG A 97 -8.72 -10.02 13.80
CA ARG A 97 -8.70 -8.76 14.58
C ARG A 97 -8.77 -8.91 16.10
N HIS A 98 -9.12 -10.08 16.61
CA HIS A 98 -9.17 -10.34 18.05
C HIS A 98 -7.83 -10.86 18.61
N GLU A 99 -6.93 -11.32 17.73
CA GLU A 99 -5.56 -11.69 18.09
C GLU A 99 -4.73 -10.42 18.31
N PHE A 100 -4.87 -9.44 17.42
CA PHE A 100 -4.26 -8.13 17.54
C PHE A 100 -5.01 -7.09 16.70
N THR A 101 -4.71 -5.81 16.92
CA THR A 101 -5.35 -4.72 16.18
C THR A 101 -4.92 -4.72 14.71
N TYR A 102 -5.87 -4.49 13.80
CA TYR A 102 -5.54 -4.18 12.41
C TYR A 102 -5.05 -2.73 12.31
N HIS A 103 -3.77 -2.57 12.00
CA HIS A 103 -3.19 -1.28 11.62
C HIS A 103 -3.46 -0.99 10.14
N ASN A 104 -3.31 0.27 9.73
CA ASN A 104 -3.51 0.74 8.35
C ASN A 104 -4.90 0.41 7.78
N PRO A 105 -5.93 1.24 8.06
CA PRO A 105 -7.27 1.06 7.49
C PRO A 105 -7.24 0.90 5.96
N PRO A 106 -8.19 0.14 5.37
CA PRO A 106 -8.26 0.00 3.92
C PRO A 106 -8.55 1.37 3.29
N PRO A 107 -7.74 1.82 2.30
CA PRO A 107 -8.01 3.09 1.63
C PRO A 107 -9.24 3.01 0.74
N ILE A 108 -9.92 4.15 0.62
CA ILE A 108 -10.99 4.36 -0.33
C ILE A 108 -10.49 5.32 -1.40
N ALA A 109 -10.43 4.82 -2.64
CA ALA A 109 -10.09 5.60 -3.82
C ALA A 109 -11.34 5.88 -4.66
N ILE A 110 -11.46 7.10 -5.18
CA ILE A 110 -12.53 7.46 -6.14
C ILE A 110 -12.01 7.33 -7.57
N ASP A 111 -12.80 6.73 -8.45
CA ASP A 111 -12.48 6.58 -9.85
C ASP A 111 -12.76 7.86 -10.65
N VAL A 112 -11.84 8.14 -11.57
CA VAL A 112 -11.92 9.21 -12.56
C VAL A 112 -11.35 8.65 -13.86
N THR A 113 -12.02 8.90 -15.00
CA THR A 113 -11.50 8.49 -16.31
C THR A 113 -10.94 9.67 -17.09
N ASP A 114 -10.01 9.41 -18.00
CA ASP A 114 -9.41 10.43 -18.85
C ASP A 114 -10.31 10.95 -19.98
N GLU A 115 -11.45 10.30 -20.21
CA GLU A 115 -12.51 10.76 -21.11
C GLU A 115 -13.51 11.72 -20.42
N MET A 116 -13.50 11.81 -19.08
CA MET A 116 -14.32 12.79 -18.38
C MET A 116 -13.82 14.21 -18.70
N PRO A 117 -14.73 15.18 -18.89
CA PRO A 117 -14.32 16.56 -19.12
C PRO A 117 -13.66 17.13 -17.84
N LEU A 118 -12.72 18.06 -17.98
CA LEU A 118 -12.08 18.68 -16.80
C LEU A 118 -13.08 19.48 -15.95
N HIS A 119 -14.00 20.17 -16.62
CA HIS A 119 -15.10 20.94 -16.04
C HIS A 119 -16.44 20.49 -16.63
N PRO A 120 -17.54 20.58 -15.87
CA PRO A 120 -18.86 20.22 -16.35
C PRO A 120 -19.26 21.14 -17.49
N ASN A 121 -19.94 20.56 -18.47
CA ASN A 121 -20.59 21.30 -19.53
C ASN A 121 -22.11 21.20 -19.35
N PRO A 122 -22.77 22.25 -18.83
CA PRO A 122 -24.20 22.21 -18.55
C PRO A 122 -25.07 22.02 -19.80
N GLU A 123 -24.53 22.25 -21.00
CA GLU A 123 -25.24 22.11 -22.27
C GLU A 123 -25.27 20.67 -22.79
N ARG A 124 -24.39 19.77 -22.29
CA ARG A 124 -24.31 18.36 -22.71
C ARG A 124 -24.73 17.44 -21.57
N LYS A 125 -25.77 16.63 -21.79
CA LYS A 125 -26.29 15.70 -20.77
C LYS A 125 -25.24 14.70 -20.26
N ASP A 126 -24.25 14.38 -21.08
CA ASP A 126 -23.24 13.36 -20.80
C ASP A 126 -22.00 13.94 -20.08
N GLU A 127 -21.88 15.28 -20.02
CA GLU A 127 -20.76 16.03 -19.42
C GLU A 127 -21.20 16.80 -18.16
N ARG A 128 -22.19 16.28 -17.43
CA ARG A 128 -22.75 16.93 -16.24
C ARG A 128 -21.79 17.01 -15.05
N GLU A 129 -20.71 16.22 -15.06
CA GLU A 129 -19.71 16.21 -14.01
C GLU A 129 -18.31 16.28 -14.60
N GLY A 130 -17.53 17.27 -14.15
CA GLY A 130 -16.13 17.39 -14.49
C GLY A 130 -15.21 16.69 -13.48
N ILE A 131 -14.02 16.31 -13.92
CA ILE A 131 -12.96 15.72 -13.09
C ILE A 131 -12.68 16.61 -11.88
N ILE A 132 -12.48 17.91 -12.11
CA ILE A 132 -12.11 18.86 -11.05
C ILE A 132 -13.25 18.99 -10.03
N ASP A 133 -14.50 18.98 -10.46
CA ASP A 133 -15.65 19.09 -9.56
C ASP A 133 -15.87 17.81 -8.75
N ARG A 134 -15.61 16.64 -9.33
CA ARG A 134 -15.57 15.38 -8.58
C ARG A 134 -14.47 15.41 -7.52
N ILE A 135 -13.28 15.91 -7.85
CA ILE A 135 -12.17 16.05 -6.89
C ILE A 135 -12.49 17.09 -5.79
N ARG A 136 -13.16 18.20 -6.13
CA ARG A 136 -13.66 19.15 -5.11
C ARG A 136 -14.62 18.51 -4.13
N LYS A 137 -15.58 17.72 -4.62
CA LYS A 137 -16.50 16.97 -3.76
C LYS A 137 -15.74 15.96 -2.90
N PHE A 138 -14.73 15.29 -3.46
CA PHE A 138 -13.84 14.38 -2.75
C PHE A 138 -13.10 15.09 -1.60
N GLU A 139 -12.43 16.21 -1.87
CA GLU A 139 -11.65 16.92 -0.84
C GLU A 139 -12.54 17.61 0.20
N GLY A 140 -13.76 17.98 -0.19
CA GLY A 140 -14.78 18.51 0.71
C GLY A 140 -15.49 17.44 1.54
N PHE A 141 -15.37 16.15 1.19
CA PHE A 141 -16.04 15.08 1.92
C PHE A 141 -15.36 14.82 3.26
N SER A 142 -16.14 14.92 4.33
CA SER A 142 -15.72 14.61 5.68
C SER A 142 -16.89 14.07 6.47
N TYR A 143 -16.65 13.02 7.25
CA TYR A 143 -17.67 12.41 8.11
C TYR A 143 -17.11 12.21 9.52
N ASP A 144 -17.72 12.88 10.51
CA ASP A 144 -17.32 12.75 11.91
C ASP A 144 -18.01 11.53 12.55
N TYR A 145 -17.21 10.55 12.95
CA TYR A 145 -17.67 9.33 13.59
C TYR A 145 -16.93 9.12 14.92
N ILE A 146 -17.65 9.29 16.04
CA ILE A 146 -17.14 9.07 17.40
C ILE A 146 -15.80 9.78 17.63
N GLY A 147 -15.75 11.08 17.37
CA GLY A 147 -14.56 11.91 17.55
C GLY A 147 -13.43 11.69 16.53
N LYS A 148 -13.66 10.87 15.49
CA LYS A 148 -12.74 10.70 14.36
C LYS A 148 -13.34 11.33 13.11
N ARG A 149 -12.55 12.17 12.44
CA ARG A 149 -12.90 12.75 11.14
C ARG A 149 -12.44 11.81 10.03
N LEU A 150 -13.39 11.18 9.34
CA LEU A 150 -13.14 10.30 8.20
C LEU A 150 -13.13 11.11 6.90
N ASN A 151 -12.17 10.85 6.03
CA ASN A 151 -12.05 11.45 4.70
C ASN A 151 -11.80 10.33 3.68
N LEU A 152 -11.79 10.67 2.39
CA LEU A 152 -11.39 9.76 1.33
C LEU A 152 -9.87 9.82 1.13
N ASP A 153 -9.26 8.74 0.63
CA ASP A 153 -7.81 8.52 0.76
C ASP A 153 -7.02 8.75 -0.53
N ALA A 154 -7.60 8.43 -1.69
CA ALA A 154 -6.88 8.44 -2.97
C ALA A 154 -7.78 8.71 -4.18
N ILE A 155 -7.17 9.01 -5.32
CA ILE A 155 -7.85 9.13 -6.62
C ILE A 155 -7.27 8.08 -7.56
N ALA A 156 -8.15 7.29 -8.18
CA ALA A 156 -7.78 6.32 -9.22
C ALA A 156 -8.07 6.90 -10.60
N LEU A 157 -7.03 7.28 -11.33
CA LEU A 157 -7.10 7.80 -12.69
C LEU A 157 -6.97 6.66 -13.69
N ARG A 158 -8.06 6.35 -14.38
CA ARG A 158 -8.13 5.26 -15.35
C ARG A 158 -8.07 5.78 -16.78
N SER A 159 -7.15 5.23 -17.55
CA SER A 159 -7.12 5.43 -19.00
C SER A 159 -8.23 4.60 -19.64
N THR A 160 -9.28 5.26 -20.12
CA THR A 160 -10.31 4.66 -20.97
C THR A 160 -10.19 5.12 -22.43
N SER A 161 -9.54 6.27 -22.68
CA SER A 161 -9.32 6.79 -24.03
C SER A 161 -8.33 5.99 -24.88
N GLY A 162 -7.39 5.28 -24.25
CA GLY A 162 -6.30 4.59 -24.94
C GLY A 162 -5.25 5.53 -25.55
N ASN A 163 -5.27 6.83 -25.21
CA ASN A 163 -4.37 7.84 -25.77
C ASN A 163 -3.38 8.36 -24.72
N PRO A 164 -2.06 8.20 -24.93
CA PRO A 164 -1.03 8.67 -23.99
C PRO A 164 -1.07 10.18 -23.70
N GLU A 165 -1.34 11.02 -24.70
CA GLU A 165 -1.36 12.48 -24.54
C GLU A 165 -2.60 12.98 -23.79
N THR A 166 -3.76 12.35 -24.04
CA THR A 166 -4.98 12.59 -23.27
C THR A 166 -4.76 12.24 -21.81
N PHE A 167 -4.25 11.02 -21.54
CA PHE A 167 -3.99 10.56 -20.18
C PHE A 167 -2.99 11.47 -19.45
N LYS A 168 -1.87 11.81 -20.10
CA LYS A 168 -0.86 12.75 -19.55
C LYS A 168 -1.45 14.11 -19.22
N SER A 169 -2.30 14.65 -20.09
CA SER A 169 -2.93 15.96 -19.87
C SER A 169 -3.89 15.95 -18.69
N VAL A 170 -4.68 14.89 -18.53
CA VAL A 170 -5.58 14.72 -17.38
C VAL A 170 -4.79 14.52 -16.09
N VAL A 171 -3.77 13.66 -16.09
CA VAL A 171 -2.91 13.46 -14.90
C VAL A 171 -2.24 14.77 -14.48
N ARG A 172 -1.76 15.57 -15.44
CA ARG A 172 -1.20 16.91 -15.17
C ARG A 172 -2.24 17.83 -14.51
N ALA A 173 -3.44 17.93 -15.09
CA ALA A 173 -4.50 18.77 -14.52
C ALA A 173 -4.89 18.35 -13.08
N VAL A 174 -4.95 17.05 -12.82
CA VAL A 174 -5.26 16.51 -11.48
C VAL A 174 -4.12 16.77 -10.50
N THR A 175 -2.87 16.60 -10.92
CA THR A 175 -1.71 16.84 -10.07
C THR A 175 -1.52 18.32 -9.70
N GLU A 176 -1.87 19.24 -10.60
CA GLU A 176 -1.90 20.68 -10.34
C GLU A 176 -3.03 21.09 -9.38
N PHE A 177 -4.12 20.31 -9.32
CA PHE A 177 -5.29 20.64 -8.53
C PHE A 177 -5.26 20.11 -7.09
N THR A 178 -4.68 18.93 -6.85
CA THR A 178 -4.69 18.27 -5.52
C THR A 178 -3.40 17.49 -5.26
N ASP A 179 -2.93 17.40 -4.00
CA ASP A 179 -1.81 16.54 -3.56
C ASP A 179 -2.25 15.18 -3.00
N VAL A 180 -3.51 14.78 -3.19
CA VAL A 180 -3.99 13.45 -2.79
C VAL A 180 -3.20 12.34 -3.50
N PRO A 181 -2.89 11.21 -2.85
CA PRO A 181 -2.25 10.07 -3.50
C PRO A 181 -3.01 9.60 -4.74
N LEU A 182 -2.26 9.31 -5.80
CA LEU A 182 -2.82 8.88 -7.08
C LEU A 182 -2.56 7.38 -7.32
N ILE A 183 -3.52 6.73 -7.94
CA ILE A 183 -3.41 5.40 -8.53
C ILE A 183 -3.60 5.59 -10.04
N LEU A 184 -2.56 5.30 -10.82
CA LEU A 184 -2.61 5.40 -12.27
C LEU A 184 -2.99 4.03 -12.84
N CYS A 185 -4.11 3.95 -13.55
CA CYS A 185 -4.68 2.70 -14.04
C CYS A 185 -4.61 2.62 -15.57
N SER A 186 -3.61 1.90 -16.08
CA SER A 186 -3.46 1.50 -17.48
C SER A 186 -2.66 0.21 -17.58
N LEU A 187 -3.05 -0.69 -18.49
CA LEU A 187 -2.26 -1.88 -18.84
C LEU A 187 -1.30 -1.62 -20.00
N ASP A 188 -1.37 -0.44 -20.64
CA ASP A 188 -0.44 -0.06 -21.70
C ASP A 188 0.75 0.69 -21.10
N PRO A 189 1.99 0.16 -21.23
CA PRO A 189 3.20 0.81 -20.72
C PRO A 189 3.44 2.21 -21.31
N ALA A 190 3.06 2.47 -22.57
CA ALA A 190 3.26 3.78 -23.19
C ALA A 190 2.35 4.85 -22.55
N ILE A 191 1.10 4.49 -22.27
CA ILE A 191 0.16 5.35 -21.55
C ILE A 191 0.64 5.56 -20.10
N MET A 192 1.14 4.49 -19.47
CA MET A 192 1.64 4.57 -18.11
C MET A 192 2.87 5.49 -18.00
N ASP A 193 3.85 5.38 -18.90
CA ASP A 193 5.01 6.28 -18.92
C ASP A 193 4.59 7.74 -19.16
N ALA A 194 3.59 7.98 -20.01
CA ALA A 194 3.07 9.32 -20.25
C ALA A 194 2.47 9.94 -18.97
N GLY A 195 1.69 9.18 -18.20
CA GLY A 195 1.17 9.61 -16.89
C GLY A 195 2.27 9.77 -15.83
N LEU A 196 3.22 8.84 -15.77
CA LEU A 196 4.34 8.90 -14.82
C LEU A 196 5.32 10.04 -15.13
N SER A 197 5.45 10.45 -16.38
CA SER A 197 6.30 11.58 -16.76
C SER A 197 5.91 12.90 -16.08
N VAL A 198 4.64 13.02 -15.64
CA VAL A 198 4.11 14.21 -14.96
C VAL A 198 3.81 13.98 -13.49
N ALA A 199 3.61 12.74 -13.04
CA ALA A 199 3.21 12.43 -11.66
C ALA A 199 4.20 11.53 -10.91
N GLY A 200 5.28 11.06 -11.54
CA GLY A 200 6.21 10.08 -10.96
C GLY A 200 6.93 10.59 -9.71
N ASP A 201 7.20 11.90 -9.64
CA ASP A 201 7.77 12.56 -8.47
C ASP A 201 6.84 12.50 -7.24
N ARG A 202 5.53 12.34 -7.44
CA ARG A 202 4.54 12.15 -6.37
C ARG A 202 4.40 10.70 -5.92
N ARG A 203 5.15 9.78 -6.52
CA ARG A 203 5.17 8.35 -6.17
C ARG A 203 3.77 7.68 -6.17
N PRO A 204 3.02 7.74 -7.28
CA PRO A 204 1.70 7.10 -7.42
C PRO A 204 1.79 5.57 -7.42
N LEU A 205 0.66 4.90 -7.20
CA LEU A 205 0.55 3.45 -7.44
C LEU A 205 0.34 3.18 -8.93
N ILE A 206 1.22 2.38 -9.51
CA ILE A 206 1.11 1.91 -10.89
C ILE A 206 0.18 0.69 -10.90
N TYR A 207 -0.91 0.78 -11.64
CA TYR A 207 -1.85 -0.32 -11.87
C TYR A 207 -1.95 -0.58 -13.39
N ALA A 208 -1.51 -1.73 -13.93
CA ALA A 208 -0.89 -2.88 -13.26
C ALA A 208 0.00 -3.71 -14.21
N ALA A 209 0.92 -4.47 -13.63
CA ALA A 209 1.70 -5.50 -14.33
C ALA A 209 0.89 -6.80 -14.48
N THR A 210 0.80 -7.32 -15.70
CA THR A 210 0.20 -8.59 -16.08
C THR A 210 1.28 -9.52 -16.64
N LYS A 211 0.91 -10.74 -17.04
CA LYS A 211 1.83 -11.68 -17.68
C LYS A 211 2.45 -11.14 -18.97
N GLU A 212 1.73 -10.28 -19.68
CA GLU A 212 2.09 -9.77 -21.00
C GLU A 212 3.02 -8.56 -20.95
N ASN A 213 2.93 -7.72 -19.89
CA ASN A 213 3.61 -6.41 -19.84
C ASN A 213 4.49 -6.22 -18.59
N TRP A 214 4.70 -7.27 -17.78
CA TRP A 214 5.33 -7.13 -16.46
C TRP A 214 6.71 -6.50 -16.52
N LYS A 215 7.48 -6.74 -17.60
CA LYS A 215 8.86 -6.29 -17.72
C LYS A 215 8.91 -4.77 -17.93
N GLU A 216 8.13 -4.28 -18.89
CA GLU A 216 8.01 -2.86 -19.19
C GLU A 216 7.44 -2.09 -17.99
N MET A 217 6.40 -2.63 -17.35
CA MET A 217 5.84 -2.03 -16.13
C MET A 217 6.83 -2.04 -14.96
N ALA A 218 7.70 -3.06 -14.86
CA ALA A 218 8.75 -3.10 -13.85
C ALA A 218 9.84 -2.05 -14.09
N GLU A 219 10.27 -1.87 -15.35
CA GLU A 219 11.23 -0.85 -15.74
C GLU A 219 10.70 0.56 -15.41
N LEU A 220 9.41 0.82 -15.66
CA LEU A 220 8.75 2.07 -15.26
C LEU A 220 8.70 2.25 -13.74
N ALA A 221 8.31 1.21 -13.00
CA ALA A 221 8.26 1.26 -11.54
C ALA A 221 9.64 1.56 -10.92
N LEU A 222 10.72 0.97 -11.46
CA LEU A 222 12.09 1.26 -11.05
C LEU A 222 12.52 2.68 -11.43
N LYS A 223 12.27 3.10 -12.69
CA LYS A 223 12.61 4.42 -13.22
C LYS A 223 12.04 5.55 -12.36
N TYR A 224 10.77 5.44 -11.95
CA TYR A 224 10.08 6.46 -11.15
C TYR A 224 10.03 6.13 -9.65
N SER A 225 10.64 5.04 -9.19
CA SER A 225 10.61 4.60 -7.79
C SER A 225 9.19 4.49 -7.20
N CYS A 226 8.24 4.03 -8.01
CA CYS A 226 6.82 3.94 -7.69
C CYS A 226 6.40 2.51 -7.32
N PRO A 227 5.45 2.32 -6.39
CA PRO A 227 4.89 1.01 -6.11
C PRO A 227 4.10 0.46 -7.32
N LEU A 228 4.09 -0.86 -7.48
CA LEU A 228 3.51 -1.56 -8.63
C LEU A 228 2.48 -2.61 -8.20
N SER A 229 1.29 -2.55 -8.79
CA SER A 229 0.26 -3.59 -8.66
C SER A 229 0.49 -4.72 -9.66
N ILE A 230 0.24 -5.96 -9.24
CA ILE A 230 0.30 -7.16 -10.06
C ILE A 230 -1.11 -7.69 -10.23
N LEU A 231 -1.54 -7.83 -11.48
CA LEU A 231 -2.86 -8.30 -11.85
C LEU A 231 -2.79 -9.72 -12.43
N ALA A 232 -3.48 -10.66 -11.77
CA ALA A 232 -3.66 -12.03 -12.25
C ALA A 232 -5.08 -12.53 -11.88
N PRO A 233 -6.08 -12.24 -12.71
CA PRO A 233 -7.49 -12.53 -12.40
C PRO A 233 -7.74 -14.02 -12.19
N ASN A 234 -8.21 -14.38 -11.00
CA ASN A 234 -8.53 -15.74 -10.56
C ASN A 234 -7.39 -16.76 -10.73
N ASP A 235 -6.13 -16.31 -10.77
CA ASP A 235 -4.97 -17.19 -10.90
C ASP A 235 -3.90 -16.83 -9.85
N LEU A 236 -4.06 -17.42 -8.66
CA LEU A 236 -3.11 -17.23 -7.55
C LEU A 236 -1.73 -17.82 -7.85
N SER A 237 -1.64 -18.81 -8.74
CA SER A 237 -0.36 -19.43 -9.10
C SER A 237 0.46 -18.48 -9.95
N LEU A 238 -0.18 -17.85 -10.95
CA LEU A 238 0.41 -16.79 -11.76
C LEU A 238 0.71 -15.54 -10.94
N LEU A 239 -0.19 -15.13 -10.04
CA LEU A 239 0.04 -14.00 -9.15
C LEU A 239 1.33 -14.18 -8.33
N ARG A 240 1.52 -15.37 -7.78
CA ARG A 240 2.74 -15.73 -7.03
C ARG A 240 3.98 -15.75 -7.91
N SER A 241 3.90 -16.31 -9.13
CA SER A 241 5.07 -16.37 -10.02
C SER A 241 5.49 -14.97 -10.46
N LEU A 242 4.56 -14.11 -10.85
CA LEU A 242 4.84 -12.71 -11.20
C LEU A 242 5.42 -11.93 -10.02
N ALA A 243 4.88 -12.09 -8.81
CA ALA A 243 5.42 -11.45 -7.62
C ALA A 243 6.88 -11.84 -7.37
N ARG A 244 7.22 -13.12 -7.49
CA ARG A 244 8.61 -13.59 -7.35
C ARG A 244 9.52 -12.99 -8.43
N THR A 245 9.09 -13.03 -9.68
CA THR A 245 9.85 -12.46 -10.81
C THR A 245 10.14 -10.97 -10.59
N LEU A 246 9.16 -10.19 -10.12
CA LEU A 246 9.34 -8.76 -9.88
C LEU A 246 10.26 -8.48 -8.68
N ILE A 247 10.21 -9.31 -7.63
CA ILE A 247 11.15 -9.24 -6.50
C ILE A 247 12.58 -9.53 -6.98
N ASP A 248 12.77 -10.60 -7.76
CA ASP A 248 14.08 -10.96 -8.32
C ASP A 248 14.61 -9.89 -9.28
N TYR A 249 13.70 -9.15 -9.93
CA TYR A 249 14.02 -7.99 -10.78
C TYR A 249 14.37 -6.72 -9.97
N GLY A 250 14.17 -6.72 -8.64
CA GLY A 250 14.56 -5.63 -7.74
C GLY A 250 13.41 -4.79 -7.17
N LEU A 251 12.15 -5.14 -7.45
CA LEU A 251 10.98 -4.43 -6.93
C LEU A 251 10.49 -5.03 -5.62
N ASN A 252 10.41 -4.20 -4.58
CA ASN A 252 9.96 -4.62 -3.25
C ASN A 252 8.56 -4.10 -2.89
N ASP A 253 8.12 -3.01 -3.50
CA ASP A 253 6.87 -2.34 -3.16
C ASP A 253 5.75 -2.79 -4.11
N LEU A 254 5.30 -4.03 -3.88
CA LEU A 254 4.33 -4.73 -4.72
C LEU A 254 2.96 -4.82 -4.06
N VAL A 255 1.90 -4.63 -4.85
CA VAL A 255 0.49 -4.78 -4.45
C VAL A 255 -0.12 -5.92 -5.25
N LEU A 256 -0.90 -6.80 -4.61
CA LEU A 256 -1.43 -8.00 -5.23
C LEU A 256 -2.91 -7.84 -5.59
N ASP A 257 -3.24 -8.05 -6.86
CA ASP A 257 -4.62 -8.08 -7.35
C ASP A 257 -4.95 -9.44 -8.00
N PRO A 258 -5.67 -10.32 -7.29
CA PRO A 258 -6.17 -11.58 -7.86
C PRO A 258 -7.43 -11.40 -8.72
N GLY A 259 -7.86 -10.17 -9.01
CA GLY A 259 -9.13 -9.85 -9.63
C GLY A 259 -10.27 -9.75 -8.61
N THR A 260 -11.22 -8.86 -8.91
CA THR A 260 -12.47 -8.69 -8.15
C THR A 260 -13.64 -9.05 -9.05
N PHE A 261 -14.38 -10.09 -8.68
CA PHE A 261 -15.54 -10.59 -9.40
C PHE A 261 -16.80 -10.32 -8.55
N PRO A 262 -17.69 -9.41 -8.97
CA PRO A 262 -18.91 -9.09 -8.24
C PRO A 262 -19.99 -10.19 -8.45
N GLU A 263 -21.12 -10.03 -7.77
CA GLU A 263 -22.32 -10.87 -7.93
C GLU A 263 -22.02 -12.37 -7.72
N GLU A 264 -22.26 -13.21 -8.73
CA GLU A 264 -22.00 -14.66 -8.68
C GLU A 264 -20.52 -14.99 -8.40
N GLY A 265 -19.60 -14.07 -8.73
CA GLY A 265 -18.17 -14.21 -8.49
C GLY A 265 -17.70 -13.84 -7.08
N ILE A 266 -18.57 -13.32 -6.20
CA ILE A 266 -18.16 -12.80 -4.89
C ILE A 266 -17.49 -13.85 -4.00
N ALA A 267 -17.93 -15.11 -4.10
CA ALA A 267 -17.35 -16.22 -3.37
C ALA A 267 -15.89 -16.45 -3.76
N ALA A 268 -15.58 -16.40 -5.07
CA ALA A 268 -14.21 -16.51 -5.58
C ALA A 268 -13.34 -15.34 -5.12
N THR A 269 -13.88 -14.11 -5.18
CA THR A 269 -13.23 -12.89 -4.69
C THR A 269 -12.82 -13.02 -3.22
N ILE A 270 -13.76 -13.36 -2.34
CA ILE A 270 -13.50 -13.51 -0.90
C ILE A 270 -12.48 -14.63 -0.67
N ASN A 271 -12.61 -15.76 -1.37
CA ASN A 271 -11.69 -16.88 -1.22
C ASN A 271 -10.27 -16.51 -1.65
N ASN A 272 -10.10 -15.83 -2.78
CA ASN A 272 -8.79 -15.43 -3.31
C ASN A 272 -8.07 -14.48 -2.34
N PHE A 273 -8.74 -13.43 -1.86
CA PHE A 273 -8.17 -12.52 -0.85
C PHE A 273 -7.86 -13.24 0.47
N THR A 274 -8.73 -14.16 0.90
CA THR A 274 -8.50 -14.97 2.11
C THR A 274 -7.29 -15.89 1.96
N MET A 275 -7.10 -16.51 0.80
CA MET A 275 -5.95 -17.36 0.51
C MET A 275 -4.65 -16.56 0.51
N ILE A 276 -4.61 -15.41 -0.18
CA ILE A 276 -3.45 -14.50 -0.15
C ILE A 276 -3.10 -14.12 1.28
N ARG A 277 -4.11 -13.72 2.06
CA ARG A 277 -3.94 -13.36 3.47
C ARG A 277 -3.37 -14.50 4.29
N ARG A 278 -3.96 -15.70 4.19
CA ARG A 278 -3.56 -16.89 4.95
C ARG A 278 -2.14 -17.35 4.62
N CYS A 279 -1.70 -17.23 3.37
CA CYS A 279 -0.35 -17.65 2.97
C CYS A 279 0.77 -16.90 3.70
N VAL A 280 0.48 -15.74 4.27
CA VAL A 280 1.45 -14.93 5.02
C VAL A 280 1.51 -15.30 6.51
N PHE A 281 0.46 -15.91 7.07
CA PHE A 281 0.34 -16.27 8.50
C PHE A 281 0.38 -17.79 8.74
N LYS A 282 0.84 -18.56 7.76
CA LYS A 282 1.13 -19.98 7.89
C LYS A 282 2.59 -20.19 8.26
#